data_AF-A0A835HYQ0-F1
#
_entry.id   AF-A0A835HYQ0-F1
#
_cell.length_a   1.000
_cell.length_b   1.000
_cell.length_c   1.000
_cell.angle_alpha   90.00
_cell.angle_beta   90.00
_cell.angle_gamma   90.00
#
_symmetry.space_group_name_H-M   'P 1'
#
loop_
_entity.id
_entity.type
_entity.pdbx_description
1 polymer ?
#
loop_
_entity_poly.entity_id
_entity_poly.type
_entity_poly.pdbx_seq_one_letter_code
_entity_poly.pdbx_strand_id
1 'polypeptide(L)'
;MGGSSLGSQVHSGATSLQKLGSSYLGGDDNADSVSKDETFTKFGQDDGENNIVAKSFLVCDDRHSELIPCLDRNLIYQMRLKLDLSLMEHYERHFPLPERRFNCLIPPPTGYKVPVKWPRNRDEVWKANIPHTHLAHEKFYQNWMVEKGEKIIFPSGGTMV
;
A
#
# COMPACT_ATOMS: atom_id res chain seq x y z
N MET A 1 33.83 -19.34 40.33
CA MET A 1 33.62 -17.95 39.86
C MET A 1 34.67 -17.67 38.81
N GLY A 2 34.27 -17.29 37.60
CA GLY A 2 35.18 -17.06 36.47
C GLY A 2 34.48 -17.37 35.15
N GLY A 3 33.58 -16.47 34.74
CA GLY A 3 32.88 -16.54 33.45
C GLY A 3 33.75 -16.02 32.31
N SER A 4 33.61 -16.61 31.13
CA SER A 4 34.19 -16.13 29.88
C SER A 4 33.09 -15.44 29.06
N SER A 5 33.28 -14.16 28.75
CA SER A 5 32.43 -13.37 27.86
C SER A 5 33.05 -13.31 26.46
N LEU A 6 32.30 -13.66 25.43
CA LEU A 6 32.59 -13.29 24.05
C LEU A 6 31.69 -12.11 23.67
N GLY A 7 32.30 -10.96 23.39
CA GLY A 7 31.64 -9.80 22.80
C GLY A 7 31.70 -9.87 21.28
N SER A 8 30.63 -9.42 20.61
CA SER A 8 30.58 -9.20 19.17
C SER A 8 30.44 -7.71 18.87
N GLN A 9 31.27 -7.22 17.95
CA GLN A 9 31.53 -5.81 17.70
C GLN A 9 30.59 -5.28 16.61
N VAL A 10 29.86 -4.20 16.90
CA VAL A 10 28.97 -3.48 15.98
C VAL A 10 29.74 -2.30 15.40
N HIS A 11 29.84 -2.20 14.08
CA HIS A 11 30.49 -1.07 13.42
C HIS A 11 29.44 0.02 13.13
N SER A 12 29.53 1.12 13.87
CA SER A 12 28.71 2.32 13.68
C SER A 12 29.55 3.37 12.94
N GLY A 13 29.19 3.67 11.69
CA GLY A 13 29.74 4.79 10.93
C GLY A 13 28.89 6.05 11.15
N ALA A 14 29.46 7.03 11.84
CA ALA A 14 28.89 8.36 12.05
C ALA A 14 29.37 9.34 10.97
N THR A 15 28.55 10.34 10.63
CA THR A 15 28.87 11.73 10.20
C THR A 15 27.59 12.34 9.60
N SER A 16 27.23 13.61 9.67
CA SER A 16 27.73 14.83 10.33
C SER A 16 26.63 15.89 10.12
N LEU A 17 26.46 16.80 11.09
CA LEU A 17 25.48 17.89 11.11
C LEU A 17 25.79 19.04 10.13
N GLN A 18 24.77 19.55 9.44
CA GLN A 18 24.61 20.94 8.94
C GLN A 18 23.07 21.17 8.86
N LYS A 19 22.35 21.91 9.70
CA LYS A 19 22.32 23.36 10.07
C LYS A 19 21.68 24.28 8.99
N LEU A 20 20.42 24.65 9.30
CA LEU A 20 19.68 25.93 9.09
C LEU A 20 19.25 26.44 7.70
N GLY A 21 18.00 26.95 7.69
CA GLY A 21 17.45 27.95 6.75
C GLY A 21 16.37 27.33 5.86
N SER A 22 15.07 27.54 6.11
CA SER A 22 14.25 28.70 5.64
C SER A 22 14.37 28.90 4.13
N SER A 23 13.34 28.99 3.29
CA SER A 23 11.95 29.43 3.46
C SER A 23 11.14 29.11 2.18
N TYR A 24 9.83 29.13 2.36
CA TYR A 24 8.69 29.13 1.45
C TYR A 24 8.80 29.66 0.00
N LEU A 25 7.85 29.14 -0.80
CA LEU A 25 7.17 29.67 -2.00
C LEU A 25 7.74 29.36 -3.39
N GLY A 26 6.95 28.57 -4.15
CA GLY A 26 6.31 29.02 -5.40
C GLY A 26 7.18 29.39 -6.61
N GLY A 27 6.85 28.75 -7.74
CA GLY A 27 6.87 29.37 -9.07
C GLY A 27 8.23 29.40 -9.80
N ASP A 28 8.23 28.65 -10.90
CA ASP A 28 8.96 28.83 -12.16
C ASP A 28 10.48 28.59 -12.28
N ASP A 29 10.78 28.00 -13.43
CA ASP A 29 12.02 27.90 -14.21
C ASP A 29 13.19 26.98 -13.78
N ASN A 30 13.41 25.99 -14.65
CA ASN A 30 14.67 25.38 -15.09
C ASN A 30 15.51 24.50 -14.14
N ALA A 31 16.01 23.42 -14.74
CA ALA A 31 17.17 22.59 -14.36
C ALA A 31 17.10 21.77 -13.06
N ASP A 32 16.68 20.52 -13.24
CA ASP A 32 17.44 19.29 -12.95
C ASP A 32 18.14 19.15 -11.57
N SER A 33 17.54 18.32 -10.71
CA SER A 33 18.30 17.39 -9.85
C SER A 33 17.36 16.31 -9.29
N VAL A 34 17.02 15.31 -10.12
CA VAL A 34 16.32 14.10 -9.66
C VAL A 34 17.33 13.19 -8.96
N SER A 35 17.10 12.91 -7.68
CA SER A 35 17.77 11.85 -6.93
C SER A 35 17.42 10.50 -7.57
N LYS A 36 18.40 9.96 -8.30
CA LYS A 36 18.39 8.65 -8.96
C LYS A 36 18.27 7.53 -7.92
N ASP A 37 17.12 6.88 -7.91
CA ASP A 37 17.01 5.44 -7.62
C ASP A 37 15.74 4.89 -8.30
N GLU A 38 15.60 5.16 -9.60
CA GLU A 38 14.56 4.54 -10.43
C GLU A 38 15.22 3.41 -11.23
N THR A 39 15.03 2.17 -10.82
CA THR A 39 15.52 0.99 -11.55
C THR A 39 14.67 0.79 -12.79
N PHE A 40 15.22 1.04 -13.97
CA PHE A 40 14.48 1.07 -15.23
C PHE A 40 14.58 -0.27 -15.97
N THR A 41 13.51 -1.08 -15.99
CA THR A 41 13.51 -2.34 -16.75
C THR A 41 13.00 -2.11 -18.17
N LYS A 42 13.93 -2.03 -19.13
CA LYS A 42 13.60 -1.94 -20.57
C LYS A 42 13.15 -3.30 -21.10
N PHE A 43 11.85 -3.48 -21.33
CA PHE A 43 11.33 -4.61 -22.10
C PHE A 43 11.34 -4.25 -23.58
N GLY A 44 12.14 -4.97 -24.37
CA GLY A 44 12.27 -4.74 -25.81
C GLY A 44 11.24 -5.52 -26.63
N GLN A 45 10.50 -4.80 -27.46
CA GLN A 45 10.22 -5.19 -28.85
C GLN A 45 9.93 -3.89 -29.62
N ASP A 46 10.71 -3.63 -30.65
CA ASP A 46 10.62 -2.51 -31.58
C ASP A 46 9.28 -2.53 -32.32
N ASP A 47 8.63 -1.36 -32.44
CA ASP A 47 7.71 -0.92 -33.50
C ASP A 47 7.05 0.43 -33.09
N GLY A 48 7.67 1.56 -33.43
CA GLY A 48 7.04 2.90 -33.48
C GLY A 48 7.04 3.72 -32.16
N GLU A 49 8.14 4.42 -31.88
CA GLU A 49 8.44 5.10 -30.60
C GLU A 49 7.54 6.30 -30.25
N ASN A 50 6.48 6.06 -29.49
CA ASN A 50 6.29 6.81 -28.25
C ASN A 50 6.95 5.98 -27.15
N ASN A 51 8.16 6.35 -26.74
CA ASN A 51 8.91 5.60 -25.73
C ASN A 51 8.22 5.77 -24.36
N ILE A 52 7.19 4.96 -24.09
CA ILE A 52 6.49 4.94 -22.79
C ILE A 52 7.44 4.27 -21.80
N VAL A 53 8.20 5.14 -21.14
CA VAL A 53 9.03 4.85 -19.99
C VAL A 53 8.12 4.34 -18.87
N ALA A 54 8.01 3.01 -18.75
CA ALA A 54 7.24 2.36 -17.69
C ALA A 54 7.93 2.55 -16.34
N LYS A 55 7.30 3.31 -15.44
CA LYS A 55 7.74 3.43 -14.05
C LYS A 55 7.52 2.11 -13.32
N SER A 56 8.60 1.52 -12.78
CA SER A 56 8.51 0.34 -11.92
C SER A 56 8.34 0.74 -10.46
N PHE A 57 7.51 0.01 -9.73
CA PHE A 57 7.34 0.15 -8.30
C PHE A 57 7.91 -1.09 -7.59
N LEU A 58 8.44 -0.90 -6.38
CA LEU A 58 8.88 -2.00 -5.52
C LEU A 58 7.68 -2.80 -5.01
N VAL A 59 7.89 -4.04 -4.57
CA VAL A 59 6.85 -4.86 -3.92
C VAL A 59 6.82 -4.53 -2.42
N CYS A 60 5.62 -4.32 -1.86
CA CYS A 60 5.44 -4.10 -0.43
C CYS A 60 5.58 -5.40 0.37
N ASP A 61 5.87 -5.30 1.68
CA ASP A 61 5.67 -6.42 2.61
C ASP A 61 4.16 -6.72 2.74
N ASP A 62 3.79 -8.00 2.73
CA ASP A 62 2.43 -8.55 2.85
C ASP A 62 1.62 -7.91 3.98
N ARG A 63 2.28 -7.47 5.06
CA ARG A 63 1.65 -6.80 6.21
C ARG A 63 0.91 -5.51 5.84
N HIS A 64 1.22 -4.90 4.70
CA HIS A 64 0.59 -3.66 4.24
C HIS A 64 -0.66 -3.90 3.38
N SER A 65 -1.01 -5.17 3.10
CA SER A 65 -2.19 -5.52 2.28
C SER A 65 -3.52 -5.02 2.85
N GLU A 66 -3.63 -4.95 4.17
CA GLU A 66 -4.82 -4.46 4.89
C GLU A 66 -4.68 -3.00 5.36
N LEU A 67 -3.54 -2.35 5.07
CA LEU A 67 -3.30 -1.00 5.53
C LEU A 67 -4.17 -0.01 4.74
N ILE A 68 -5.01 0.74 5.45
CA ILE A 68 -5.75 1.87 4.90
C ILE A 68 -5.17 3.15 5.48
N PRO A 69 -4.30 3.88 4.74
CA PRO A 69 -3.50 4.97 5.31
C PRO A 69 -4.29 6.08 6.06
N CYS A 70 -5.53 6.33 5.66
CA CYS A 70 -6.38 7.33 6.33
C CYS A 70 -7.18 6.84 7.52
N LEU A 71 -7.30 5.53 7.69
CA LEU A 71 -8.10 4.92 8.75
C LEU A 71 -7.21 4.19 9.77
N ASP A 72 -5.95 3.95 9.42
CA ASP A 72 -4.99 3.28 10.28
C ASP A 72 -4.58 4.18 11.46
N ARG A 73 -4.94 3.74 12.68
CA ARG A 73 -4.67 4.50 13.91
C ARG A 73 -3.18 4.68 14.14
N ASN A 74 -2.36 3.67 13.86
CA ASN A 74 -0.92 3.75 14.10
C ASN A 74 -0.30 4.83 13.22
N LEU A 75 -0.68 4.90 11.95
CA LEU A 75 -0.20 5.91 11.02
C LEU A 75 -0.67 7.32 11.43
N ILE A 76 -1.94 7.45 11.83
CA ILE A 76 -2.48 8.72 12.36
C ILE A 76 -1.67 9.20 13.56
N TYR A 77 -1.37 8.32 14.53
CA TYR A 77 -0.56 8.69 15.70
C TYR A 77 0.89 9.05 15.32
N GLN A 78 1.49 8.36 14.35
CA GLN A 78 2.84 8.65 13.87
C GLN A 78 2.95 9.97 13.09
N MET A 79 1.87 10.40 12.44
CA MET A 79 1.84 11.68 11.74
C MET A 79 1.84 12.87 12.70
N ARG A 80 1.40 12.68 13.96
CA ARG A 80 1.34 13.74 14.99
C ARG A 80 0.69 15.02 14.45
N LEU A 81 -0.40 14.85 13.72
CA LEU A 81 -1.14 15.94 13.11
C LEU A 81 -1.55 16.93 14.21
N LYS A 82 -1.43 18.23 13.92
CA LYS A 82 -1.97 19.30 14.75
C LYS A 82 -3.26 19.74 14.10
N LEU A 83 -4.37 19.26 14.65
CA LEU A 83 -5.69 19.50 14.10
C LEU A 83 -6.32 20.69 14.80
N ASP A 84 -6.95 21.57 14.03
CA ASP A 84 -7.79 22.62 14.55
C ASP A 84 -9.19 22.07 14.90
N LEU A 85 -9.43 21.92 16.20
CA LEU A 85 -10.72 21.42 16.71
C LEU A 85 -11.86 22.41 16.45
N SER A 86 -11.57 23.69 16.27
CA SER A 86 -12.60 24.71 15.99
C SER A 86 -13.16 24.57 14.58
N LEU A 87 -12.34 24.09 13.64
CA LEU A 87 -12.71 23.77 12.27
C LEU A 87 -13.22 22.32 12.12
N MET A 88 -13.30 21.56 13.22
CA MET A 88 -13.70 20.16 13.23
C MET A 88 -12.82 19.25 12.36
N GLU A 89 -11.53 19.62 12.17
CA GLU A 89 -10.60 18.87 11.32
C GLU A 89 -10.44 17.42 11.78
N HIS A 90 -10.62 17.11 13.06
CA HIS A 90 -10.52 15.74 13.59
C HIS A 90 -11.56 14.74 13.05
N TYR A 91 -12.58 15.19 12.32
CA TYR A 91 -13.50 14.33 11.58
C TYR A 91 -13.07 14.09 10.12
N GLU A 92 -12.07 14.81 9.63
CA GLU A 92 -11.57 14.68 8.27
C GLU A 92 -10.60 13.50 8.10
N ARG A 93 -10.50 13.00 6.87
CA ARG A 93 -9.55 11.95 6.50
C ARG A 93 -8.19 12.56 6.21
N HIS A 94 -7.20 12.22 7.02
CA HIS A 94 -5.84 12.70 6.85
C HIS A 94 -4.96 11.65 6.20
N PHE A 95 -4.41 11.98 5.03
CA PHE A 95 -3.44 11.14 4.34
C PHE A 95 -2.01 11.49 4.76
N PRO A 96 -1.08 10.51 4.74
CA PRO A 96 0.34 10.77 4.92
C PRO A 96 0.90 11.79 3.93
N LEU A 97 1.87 12.57 4.43
CA LEU A 97 2.75 13.41 3.61
C LEU A 97 3.42 12.56 2.51
N PRO A 98 3.71 13.14 1.33
CA PRO A 98 4.24 12.40 0.17
C PRO A 98 5.42 11.48 0.48
N GLU A 99 6.35 11.92 1.32
CA GLU A 99 7.55 11.17 1.74
C GLU A 99 7.23 9.90 2.54
N ARG A 100 6.07 9.84 3.20
CA ARG A 100 5.61 8.71 4.02
C ARG A 100 4.52 7.91 3.33
N ARG A 101 4.26 8.16 2.04
CA ARG A 101 3.30 7.37 1.26
C ARG A 101 3.97 6.08 0.82
N PHE A 102 3.23 4.99 0.98
CA PHE A 102 3.63 3.69 0.44
C PHE A 102 3.43 3.70 -1.07
N ASN A 103 4.52 3.84 -1.82
CA ASN A 103 4.54 3.78 -3.29
C ASN A 103 5.12 2.42 -3.73
N CYS A 104 4.43 1.34 -3.35
CA CYS A 104 4.82 -0.03 -3.68
C CYS A 104 3.59 -0.85 -4.10
N LEU A 105 3.83 -1.94 -4.81
CA LEU A 105 2.81 -2.88 -5.25
C LEU A 105 2.53 -3.90 -4.14
N ILE A 106 1.26 -4.05 -3.77
CA ILE A 106 0.84 -5.10 -2.85
C ILE A 106 0.97 -6.45 -3.55
N PRO A 107 1.71 -7.41 -2.96
CA PRO A 107 1.86 -8.72 -3.56
C PRO A 107 0.52 -9.47 -3.60
N PRO A 108 0.32 -10.35 -4.61
CA PRO A 108 -0.85 -11.19 -4.66
C PRO A 108 -0.84 -12.21 -3.50
N PRO A 109 -2.01 -12.58 -2.96
CA PRO A 109 -2.09 -13.59 -1.91
C PRO A 109 -1.60 -14.97 -2.40
N THR A 110 -1.17 -15.80 -1.47
CA THR A 110 -0.70 -17.16 -1.76
C THR A 110 -1.79 -17.97 -2.47
N GLY A 111 -1.44 -18.52 -3.63
CA GLY A 111 -2.38 -19.32 -4.44
C GLY A 111 -3.36 -18.49 -5.28
N TYR A 112 -3.07 -17.20 -5.50
CA TYR A 112 -3.85 -16.34 -6.39
C TYR A 112 -4.07 -16.99 -7.75
N LYS A 113 -5.33 -17.01 -8.19
CA LYS A 113 -5.78 -17.53 -9.48
C LYS A 113 -6.10 -16.40 -10.44
N VAL A 114 -5.99 -16.65 -11.74
CA VAL A 114 -6.38 -15.68 -12.77
C VAL A 114 -7.84 -15.24 -12.55
N PRO A 115 -8.13 -13.94 -12.43
CA PRO A 115 -9.49 -13.44 -12.21
C PRO A 115 -10.47 -13.93 -13.27
N VAL A 116 -11.69 -14.23 -12.84
CA VAL A 116 -12.80 -14.52 -13.75
C VAL A 116 -13.03 -13.28 -14.64
N LYS A 117 -13.30 -13.49 -15.93
CA LYS A 117 -13.53 -12.39 -16.88
C LYS A 117 -14.88 -11.71 -16.60
N TRP A 118 -14.92 -10.40 -16.82
CA TRP A 118 -16.18 -9.66 -16.89
C TRP A 118 -17.08 -10.21 -18.01
N PRO A 119 -18.41 -10.30 -17.84
CA PRO A 119 -19.23 -9.87 -16.71
C PRO A 119 -19.40 -10.91 -15.60
N ARG A 120 -18.87 -12.13 -15.78
CA ARG A 120 -19.11 -13.26 -14.88
C ARG A 120 -18.51 -13.06 -13.49
N ASN A 121 -17.44 -12.27 -13.38
CA ASN A 121 -16.84 -11.92 -12.09
C ASN A 121 -17.74 -11.08 -11.17
N ARG A 122 -18.87 -10.56 -11.68
CA ARG A 122 -19.92 -9.96 -10.85
C ARG A 122 -20.57 -11.00 -9.93
N ASP A 123 -20.76 -12.21 -10.45
CA ASP A 123 -21.52 -13.26 -9.76
C ASP A 123 -20.59 -14.28 -9.10
N GLU A 124 -19.37 -14.48 -9.60
CA GLU A 124 -18.43 -15.46 -9.03
C GLU A 124 -16.96 -15.01 -9.07
N VAL A 125 -16.23 -15.28 -7.99
CA VAL A 125 -14.79 -15.06 -7.91
C VAL A 125 -14.10 -16.24 -7.24
N TRP A 126 -12.79 -16.38 -7.42
CA TRP A 126 -12.00 -17.40 -6.74
C TRP A 126 -11.90 -17.10 -5.25
N LYS A 127 -12.15 -18.11 -4.41
CA LYS A 127 -11.97 -18.02 -2.96
C LYS A 127 -10.53 -17.65 -2.60
N ALA A 128 -9.54 -18.19 -3.32
CA ALA A 128 -8.12 -17.90 -3.13
C ALA A 128 -7.71 -16.44 -3.40
N ASN A 129 -8.56 -15.67 -4.09
CA ASN A 129 -8.28 -14.26 -4.40
C ASN A 129 -8.87 -13.30 -3.36
N ILE A 130 -9.59 -13.81 -2.36
CA ILE A 130 -10.22 -13.00 -1.31
C ILE A 130 -9.45 -13.21 0.00
N PRO A 131 -8.85 -12.16 0.58
CA PRO A 131 -8.06 -12.29 1.82
C PRO A 131 -8.91 -12.62 3.05
N HIS A 132 -10.20 -12.25 3.05
CA HIS A 132 -11.10 -12.43 4.20
C HIS A 132 -12.37 -13.20 3.85
N THR A 133 -12.28 -14.52 3.72
CA THR A 133 -13.46 -15.35 3.39
C THR A 133 -14.39 -15.57 4.58
N HIS A 134 -13.93 -15.32 5.82
CA HIS A 134 -14.74 -15.47 7.03
C HIS A 134 -16.01 -14.61 7.03
N LEU A 135 -16.02 -13.50 6.27
CA LEU A 135 -17.21 -12.67 6.07
C LEU A 135 -18.40 -13.44 5.48
N ALA A 136 -18.16 -14.45 4.65
CA ALA A 136 -19.23 -15.30 4.12
C ALA A 136 -19.91 -16.11 5.24
N HIS A 137 -19.18 -16.48 6.28
CA HIS A 137 -19.72 -17.17 7.45
C HIS A 137 -20.42 -16.20 8.41
N GLU A 138 -19.83 -15.02 8.68
CA GLU A 138 -20.44 -14.05 9.60
C GLU A 138 -21.69 -13.37 9.04
N LYS A 139 -21.74 -13.17 7.70
CA LYS A 139 -22.86 -12.50 7.01
C LYS A 139 -23.74 -13.46 6.23
N PHE A 140 -23.76 -14.73 6.60
CA PHE A 140 -24.52 -15.76 5.87
C PHE A 140 -26.02 -15.44 5.82
N TYR A 141 -26.59 -14.87 6.89
CA TYR A 141 -28.02 -14.51 6.95
C TYR A 141 -28.43 -13.45 5.92
N GLN A 142 -27.52 -12.54 5.55
CA GLN A 142 -27.76 -11.51 4.55
C GLN A 142 -27.55 -12.05 3.12
N ASN A 143 -26.96 -13.25 3.01
CA ASN A 143 -26.70 -13.95 1.76
C ASN A 143 -25.93 -13.09 0.74
N TRP A 144 -25.03 -12.22 1.18
CA TRP A 144 -24.24 -11.37 0.28
C TRP A 144 -23.09 -12.13 -0.40
N MET A 145 -22.55 -13.15 0.28
CA MET A 145 -21.44 -13.97 -0.18
C MET A 145 -21.70 -15.41 0.24
N VAL A 146 -21.62 -16.33 -0.72
CA VAL A 146 -21.81 -17.76 -0.48
C VAL A 146 -20.58 -18.52 -0.93
N GLU A 147 -19.98 -19.31 -0.05
CA GLU A 147 -18.88 -20.17 -0.42
C GLU A 147 -19.40 -21.41 -1.18
N LYS A 148 -18.92 -21.63 -2.41
CA LYS A 148 -19.21 -22.83 -3.22
C LYS A 148 -17.90 -23.47 -3.70
N GLY A 149 -17.34 -24.34 -2.85
CA GLY A 149 -16.07 -25.01 -3.13
C GLY A 149 -14.92 -24.02 -3.24
N GLU A 150 -14.27 -23.96 -4.40
CA GLU A 150 -13.15 -23.04 -4.67
C GLU A 150 -13.59 -21.62 -5.08
N LYS A 151 -14.89 -21.35 -5.16
CA LYS A 151 -15.44 -20.06 -5.58
C LYS A 151 -16.30 -19.43 -4.49
N ILE A 152 -16.35 -18.11 -4.50
CA ILE A 152 -17.35 -17.31 -3.79
C ILE A 152 -18.36 -16.82 -4.80
N ILE A 153 -19.64 -16.97 -4.48
CA ILE A 153 -20.76 -16.54 -5.30
C ILE A 153 -21.44 -15.35 -4.63
N PHE A 154 -21.70 -14.31 -5.43
CA PHE A 154 -22.47 -13.14 -5.04
C PHE A 154 -23.86 -13.26 -5.68
N PRO A 155 -24.88 -13.71 -4.93
CA PRO A 155 -26.23 -13.76 -5.46
C PRO A 155 -26.72 -12.32 -5.69
N SER A 156 -27.25 -12.05 -6.89
CA SER A 156 -27.70 -10.72 -7.36
C SER A 156 -28.88 -10.09 -6.57
N GLY A 157 -29.20 -10.59 -5.37
CA GLY A 157 -30.31 -10.15 -4.52
C GLY A 157 -29.96 -10.08 -3.04
N GLY A 158 -28.70 -9.82 -2.69
CA GLY A 158 -28.29 -9.58 -1.30
C GLY A 158 -29.13 -8.46 -0.68
N THR A 159 -29.73 -8.72 0.47
CA THR A 159 -30.60 -7.74 1.15
C THR A 159 -29.75 -6.58 1.63
N MET A 160 -29.81 -5.43 0.95
CA MET A 160 -29.32 -4.16 1.51
C MET A 160 -30.34 -3.75 2.58
N VAL A 161 -30.04 -4.04 3.84
CA VAL A 161 -30.79 -3.50 4.98
C VAL A 161 -30.20 -2.17 5.42
#